data_AF-A0A946AJ48-F1
#
_entry.id   AF-A0A946AJ48-F1
#
_cell.length_a   1.000
_cell.length_b   1.000
_cell.length_c   1.000
_cell.angle_alpha   90.00
_cell.angle_beta   90.00
_cell.angle_gamma   90.00
#
_symmetry.space_group_name_H-M   'P 1'
#
loop_
_entity.id
_entity.type
_entity.pdbx_description
1 polymer ?
#
loop_
_entity_poly.entity_id
_entity_poly.type
_entity_poly.pdbx_seq_one_letter_code
_entity_poly.pdbx_strand_id
1 'polypeptide(L)'
;LLDTLTQLGEFGVPDDLDSWSGYPAARERFFETSQNAGASDLLVLSGDSHSYWANTLQNDRGESMGVELGSTGITSPSSRLAFGDEGVHEFDKLNQATNQDIVWTDSRHRGYIRLELNHQEAKADFIAISNVVTREYESRIVHTERIDNSDGALRYL
;
A
#
# COMPACT_ATOMS: atom_id res chain seq x y z
N LEU A 1 -4.62 -9.44 19.97
CA LEU A 1 -4.02 -8.77 18.80
C LEU A 1 -5.10 -8.09 17.99
N LEU A 2 -6.08 -8.81 17.45
CA LEU A 2 -7.19 -8.19 16.71
C LEU A 2 -7.95 -7.14 17.54
N ASP A 3 -8.34 -7.47 18.78
CA ASP A 3 -9.00 -6.49 19.68
C ASP A 3 -8.18 -5.21 19.91
N THR A 4 -6.86 -5.36 20.02
CA THR A 4 -5.93 -4.24 20.18
C THR A 4 -5.93 -3.37 18.92
N LEU A 5 -5.85 -3.97 17.74
CA LEU A 5 -5.87 -3.26 16.47
C LEU A 5 -7.21 -2.54 16.25
N THR A 6 -8.33 -3.19 16.59
CA THR A 6 -9.67 -2.56 16.57
C THR A 6 -9.70 -1.32 17.46
N GLN A 7 -9.21 -1.43 18.70
CA GLN A 7 -9.19 -0.30 19.62
C GLN A 7 -8.30 0.85 19.14
N LEU A 8 -7.13 0.55 18.57
CA LEU A 8 -6.26 1.57 17.96
C LEU A 8 -6.97 2.30 16.82
N GLY A 9 -7.68 1.56 15.96
CA GLY A 9 -8.50 2.10 14.88
C GLY A 9 -9.60 3.04 15.37
N GLU A 10 -10.31 2.69 16.46
CA GLU A 10 -11.35 3.55 17.06
C GLU A 10 -10.81 4.91 17.52
N PHE A 11 -9.53 4.97 17.94
CA PHE A 11 -8.87 6.20 18.36
C PHE A 11 -8.11 6.90 17.22
N GLY A 12 -8.12 6.36 15.99
CA GLY A 12 -7.31 6.88 14.89
C GLY A 12 -5.81 6.82 15.17
N VAL A 13 -5.38 5.89 16.01
CA VAL A 13 -3.97 5.72 16.37
C VAL A 13 -3.34 4.73 15.38
N PRO A 14 -2.16 5.06 14.82
CA PRO A 14 -1.49 4.13 13.90
C PRO A 14 -1.13 2.81 14.60
N ASP A 15 -1.32 1.70 13.89
CA ASP A 15 -0.94 0.36 14.36
C ASP A 15 0.57 0.11 14.25
N ASP A 16 1.25 0.91 13.42
CA ASP A 16 2.70 0.85 13.19
C ASP A 16 3.37 2.22 13.34
N LEU A 17 4.26 2.31 14.33
CA LEU A 17 5.06 3.50 14.63
C LEU A 17 6.42 3.52 13.90
N ASP A 18 6.81 2.43 13.24
CA ASP A 18 8.01 2.36 12.41
C ASP A 18 7.75 2.89 10.98
N SER A 19 6.48 2.84 10.54
CA SER A 19 6.02 3.44 9.28
C SER A 19 5.91 4.97 9.32
N TRP A 20 5.65 5.60 8.16
CA TRP A 20 5.38 7.04 8.06
C TRP A 20 4.23 7.53 8.95
N SER A 21 3.30 6.65 9.33
CA SER A 21 2.20 6.98 10.26
C SER A 21 2.71 7.31 11.67
N GLY A 22 3.90 6.81 12.05
CA GLY A 22 4.60 7.20 13.29
C GLY A 22 5.30 8.56 13.22
N TYR A 23 5.45 9.15 12.02
CA TYR A 23 6.24 10.36 11.78
C TYR A 23 5.48 11.44 10.98
N PRO A 24 4.27 11.87 11.39
CA PRO A 24 3.43 12.77 10.60
C PRO A 24 4.11 14.11 10.29
N ALA A 25 4.83 14.70 11.26
CA ALA A 25 5.55 15.96 11.03
C ALA A 25 6.68 15.82 9.99
N ALA A 26 7.30 14.64 9.87
CA ALA A 26 8.31 14.40 8.83
C ALA A 26 7.65 14.19 7.46
N ARG A 27 6.53 13.46 7.42
CA ARG A 27 5.71 13.27 6.22
C ARG A 27 5.28 14.60 5.60
N GLU A 28 4.73 15.50 6.43
CA GLU A 28 4.28 16.80 5.95
C GLU A 28 5.43 17.68 5.43
N ARG A 29 6.60 17.66 6.08
CA ARG A 29 7.79 18.36 5.56
C ARG A 29 8.26 17.78 4.23
N PHE A 30 8.14 16.46 4.04
CA PHE A 30 8.47 15.82 2.77
C PHE A 30 7.50 16.24 1.66
N PHE A 31 6.19 16.26 1.94
CA PHE A 31 5.19 16.74 0.99
C PHE A 31 5.38 18.22 0.64
N GLU A 32 5.59 19.08 1.64
CA GLU A 32 5.88 20.51 1.41
C GLU A 32 7.13 20.72 0.56
N THR A 33 8.21 19.97 0.84
CA THR A 33 9.45 20.02 0.06
C THR A 33 9.21 19.62 -1.40
N SER A 34 8.40 18.57 -1.62
CA SER A 34 8.04 18.10 -2.96
C SER A 34 7.23 19.15 -3.73
N GLN A 35 6.20 19.73 -3.08
CA GLN A 35 5.39 20.80 -3.68
C GLN A 35 6.24 22.02 -4.03
N ASN A 36 7.17 22.43 -3.15
CA ASN A 36 8.09 23.55 -3.40
C ASN A 36 9.05 23.29 -4.58
N ALA A 37 9.32 22.03 -4.89
CA ALA A 37 10.08 21.61 -6.07
C ALA A 37 9.22 21.47 -7.34
N GLY A 38 7.90 21.71 -7.25
CA GLY A 38 6.94 21.56 -8.35
C GLY A 38 6.44 20.13 -8.57
N ALA A 39 6.63 19.23 -7.60
CA ALA A 39 6.15 17.85 -7.66
C ALA A 39 4.96 17.64 -6.71
N SER A 40 3.78 17.37 -7.28
CA SER A 40 2.53 17.10 -6.54
C SER A 40 1.84 15.79 -6.98
N ASP A 41 2.51 15.01 -7.83
CA ASP A 41 2.03 13.80 -8.49
C ASP A 41 2.95 12.61 -8.14
N LEU A 42 3.21 12.41 -6.84
CA LEU A 42 4.21 11.44 -6.39
C LEU A 42 3.73 10.01 -6.63
N LEU A 43 4.59 9.17 -7.22
CA LEU A 43 4.46 7.72 -7.16
C LEU A 43 5.45 7.19 -6.11
N VAL A 44 4.94 6.76 -4.96
CA VAL A 44 5.76 6.18 -3.89
C VAL A 44 5.78 4.65 -4.02
N LEU A 45 6.97 4.06 -4.04
CA LEU A 45 7.15 2.61 -3.99
C LEU A 45 7.64 2.22 -2.60
N SER A 46 6.90 1.34 -1.93
CA SER A 46 7.19 0.92 -0.55
C SER A 46 7.25 -0.60 -0.40
N GLY A 47 7.63 -1.04 0.80
CA GLY A 47 7.78 -2.44 1.16
C GLY A 47 7.77 -2.60 2.67
N ASP A 48 8.63 -3.46 3.21
CA ASP A 48 8.81 -3.74 4.65
C ASP A 48 7.62 -4.40 5.36
N SER A 49 6.38 -3.94 5.14
CA SER A 49 5.19 -4.45 5.84
C SER A 49 4.84 -5.92 5.53
N HIS A 50 5.49 -6.51 4.52
CA HIS A 50 5.19 -7.82 3.95
C HIS A 50 3.71 -7.99 3.55
N SER A 51 3.09 -6.92 3.06
CA SER A 51 1.73 -6.89 2.51
C SER A 51 1.75 -6.07 1.24
N TYR A 52 0.85 -6.36 0.31
CA TYR A 52 0.60 -5.47 -0.81
C TYR A 52 -0.27 -4.29 -0.38
N TRP A 53 0.00 -3.12 -0.94
CA TRP A 53 -0.80 -1.91 -0.76
C TRP A 53 -0.95 -1.14 -2.06
N ALA A 54 -2.13 -0.57 -2.25
CA ALA A 54 -2.39 0.54 -3.17
C ALA A 54 -3.07 1.63 -2.35
N ASN A 55 -2.41 2.77 -2.14
CA ASN A 55 -2.93 3.86 -1.32
C ASN A 55 -2.95 5.18 -2.09
N THR A 56 -3.95 6.02 -1.85
CA THR A 56 -3.89 7.45 -2.22
C THR A 56 -3.10 8.21 -1.16
N LEU A 57 -2.35 9.22 -1.60
CA LEU A 57 -1.55 10.06 -0.70
C LEU A 57 -2.18 11.43 -0.60
N GLN A 58 -2.36 11.92 0.63
CA GLN A 58 -2.88 13.25 0.90
C GLN A 58 -2.06 13.89 2.02
N ASN A 59 -1.88 15.21 1.95
CA ASN A 59 -1.32 15.98 3.05
C ASN A 59 -2.40 16.30 4.11
N ASP A 60 -2.01 16.90 5.23
CA ASP A 60 -2.93 17.19 6.34
C ASP A 60 -4.04 18.22 5.98
N ARG A 61 -3.93 18.89 4.82
CA ARG A 61 -4.96 19.78 4.27
C ARG A 61 -5.97 19.06 3.36
N GLY A 62 -5.80 17.76 3.12
CA GLY A 62 -6.60 16.97 2.18
C GLY A 62 -6.24 17.24 0.72
N GLU A 63 -5.07 17.81 0.44
CA GLU A 63 -4.58 17.97 -0.93
C GLU A 63 -3.90 16.67 -1.37
N SER A 64 -4.26 16.19 -2.57
CA SER A 64 -3.62 15.02 -3.17
C SER A 64 -2.12 15.24 -3.34
N MET A 65 -1.35 14.23 -2.94
CA MET A 65 0.09 14.15 -3.09
C MET A 65 0.52 13.04 -4.05
N GLY A 66 -0.43 12.28 -4.61
CA GLY A 66 -0.21 11.20 -5.56
C GLY A 66 -0.68 9.86 -5.01
N VAL A 67 0.06 8.80 -5.31
CA VAL A 67 -0.30 7.42 -4.97
C VAL A 67 0.90 6.60 -4.49
N GLU A 68 0.63 5.54 -3.72
CA GLU A 68 1.62 4.60 -3.23
C GLU A 68 1.30 3.18 -3.70
N LEU A 69 2.34 2.47 -4.16
CA LEU A 69 2.34 1.02 -4.40
C LEU A 69 3.28 0.33 -3.40
N GLY A 70 2.71 -0.38 -2.43
CA GLY A 70 3.45 -1.18 -1.46
C GLY A 70 3.60 -2.62 -1.90
N SER A 71 4.83 -3.13 -2.00
CA SER A 71 5.09 -4.53 -2.33
C SER A 71 5.16 -5.39 -1.09
N THR A 72 4.61 -6.61 -1.17
CA THR A 72 4.83 -7.66 -0.17
C THR A 72 6.29 -8.14 -0.15
N GLY A 73 6.60 -9.03 0.80
CA GLY A 73 7.90 -9.71 0.87
C GLY A 73 8.06 -10.79 -0.20
N ILE A 74 9.28 -10.91 -0.76
CA ILE A 74 9.61 -12.00 -1.69
C ILE A 74 9.45 -13.36 -0.99
N THR A 75 10.05 -13.50 0.20
CA THR A 75 10.03 -14.75 0.99
C THR A 75 9.50 -14.56 2.41
N SER A 76 9.59 -13.36 2.97
CA SER A 76 9.16 -13.08 4.33
C SER A 76 7.61 -13.09 4.43
N PRO A 77 7.02 -13.76 5.44
CA PRO A 77 5.57 -13.70 5.67
C PRO A 77 5.14 -12.36 6.25
N SER A 78 3.89 -11.97 5.96
CA SER A 78 3.19 -10.99 6.79
C SER A 78 3.02 -11.52 8.21
N SER A 79 3.27 -10.67 9.21
CA SER A 79 2.93 -10.98 10.61
C SER A 79 1.43 -11.23 10.78
N ARG A 80 0.61 -10.67 9.90
CA ARG A 80 -0.86 -10.80 9.88
C ARG A 80 -1.31 -12.24 9.62
N LEU A 81 -0.49 -13.08 8.97
CA LEU A 81 -0.80 -14.51 8.79
C LEU A 81 -1.07 -15.25 10.11
N ALA A 82 -0.65 -14.70 11.26
CA ALA A 82 -1.01 -15.20 12.58
C ALA A 82 -2.53 -15.22 12.85
N PHE A 83 -3.34 -14.48 12.09
CA PHE A 83 -4.81 -14.51 12.17
C PHE A 83 -5.46 -15.70 11.44
N GLY A 84 -4.67 -16.47 10.67
CA GLY A 84 -5.20 -17.46 9.73
C GLY A 84 -5.77 -16.82 8.47
N ASP A 85 -5.93 -17.61 7.40
CA ASP A 85 -6.27 -17.11 6.06
C ASP A 85 -7.57 -16.30 6.02
N GLU A 86 -8.63 -16.78 6.69
CA GLU A 86 -9.91 -16.08 6.79
C GLU A 86 -9.77 -14.78 7.61
N GLY A 87 -9.02 -14.82 8.72
CA GLY A 87 -8.80 -13.65 9.57
C GLY A 87 -8.02 -12.54 8.85
N VAL A 88 -7.01 -12.89 8.05
CA VAL A 88 -6.28 -11.91 7.23
C VAL A 88 -7.18 -11.34 6.14
N HIS A 89 -7.97 -12.18 5.48
CA HIS A 89 -8.90 -11.71 4.43
C HIS A 89 -9.92 -10.71 4.98
N GLU A 90 -10.48 -10.95 6.15
CA GLU A 90 -11.38 -10.01 6.80
C GLU A 90 -10.66 -8.76 7.32
N PHE A 91 -9.42 -8.88 7.81
CA PHE A 91 -8.60 -7.74 8.20
C PHE A 91 -8.32 -6.81 7.01
N ASP A 92 -7.91 -7.35 5.86
CA ASP A 92 -7.62 -6.59 4.64
C ASP A 92 -8.89 -5.87 4.16
N LYS A 93 -10.04 -6.55 4.13
CA LYS A 93 -11.35 -5.95 3.79
C LYS A 93 -11.74 -4.81 4.72
N LEU A 94 -11.60 -5.01 6.03
CA LEU A 94 -11.98 -3.99 7.02
C LEU A 94 -11.08 -2.77 6.89
N ASN A 95 -9.77 -2.94 6.71
CA ASN A 95 -8.87 -1.80 6.49
C ASN A 95 -9.23 -0.99 5.25
N GLN A 96 -9.55 -1.65 4.15
CA GLN A 96 -10.03 -0.97 2.94
C GLN A 96 -11.36 -0.23 3.19
N ALA A 97 -12.26 -0.80 3.99
CA ALA A 97 -13.56 -0.18 4.27
C ALA A 97 -13.49 0.99 5.28
N THR A 98 -12.52 0.99 6.19
CA THR A 98 -12.45 1.98 7.28
C THR A 98 -11.37 3.05 7.08
N ASN A 99 -10.39 2.84 6.19
CA ASN A 99 -9.35 3.82 5.90
C ASN A 99 -9.53 4.36 4.47
N GLN A 100 -9.86 5.65 4.38
CA GLN A 100 -10.20 6.29 3.10
C GLN A 100 -9.04 6.32 2.09
N ASP A 101 -7.80 6.27 2.58
CA ASP A 101 -6.62 6.31 1.73
C ASP A 101 -6.24 4.93 1.16
N ILE A 102 -6.80 3.83 1.68
CA ILE A 102 -6.47 2.47 1.22
C ILE A 102 -7.40 2.10 0.08
N VAL A 103 -6.86 2.04 -1.14
CA VAL A 103 -7.60 1.60 -2.33
C VAL A 103 -7.67 0.08 -2.38
N TRP A 104 -6.57 -0.60 -2.10
CA TRP A 104 -6.50 -2.05 -2.08
C TRP A 104 -5.36 -2.57 -1.20
N THR A 105 -5.53 -3.74 -0.61
CA THR A 105 -4.49 -4.42 0.17
C THR A 105 -4.64 -5.93 0.13
N ASP A 106 -3.51 -6.64 0.22
CA ASP A 106 -3.47 -8.09 0.42
C ASP A 106 -2.24 -8.48 1.26
N SER A 107 -2.50 -8.98 2.46
CA SER A 107 -1.48 -9.41 3.41
C SER A 107 -1.24 -10.92 3.40
N ARG A 108 -1.92 -11.67 2.50
CA ARG A 108 -1.88 -13.14 2.45
C ARG A 108 -0.78 -13.64 1.53
N HIS A 109 -0.55 -12.91 0.43
CA HIS A 109 0.31 -13.36 -0.64
C HIS A 109 1.72 -12.78 -0.52
N ARG A 110 2.70 -13.58 -0.94
CA ARG A 110 4.08 -13.18 -1.22
C ARG A 110 4.28 -13.00 -2.71
N GLY A 111 5.28 -12.21 -3.09
CA GLY A 111 5.59 -11.93 -4.49
C GLY A 111 6.12 -10.52 -4.69
N TYR A 112 5.78 -9.90 -5.82
CA TYR A 112 6.28 -8.60 -6.23
C TYR A 112 5.25 -7.83 -7.08
N ILE A 113 5.51 -6.55 -7.29
CA ILE A 113 4.75 -5.71 -8.23
C ILE A 113 5.54 -5.60 -9.54
N ARG A 114 4.87 -5.85 -10.68
CA ARG A 114 5.38 -5.46 -12.00
C ARG A 114 4.75 -4.14 -12.39
N LEU A 115 5.58 -3.10 -12.45
CA LEU A 115 5.18 -1.74 -12.82
C LEU A 115 5.63 -1.43 -14.25
N GLU A 116 4.66 -1.09 -15.10
CA GLU A 116 4.87 -0.56 -16.45
C GLU A 116 4.41 0.90 -16.46
N LEU A 117 5.31 1.84 -16.78
CA LEU A 117 4.99 3.27 -16.75
C LEU A 117 5.44 3.99 -18.02
N ASN A 118 4.65 4.98 -18.43
CA ASN A 118 5.00 5.95 -19.45
C ASN A 118 4.62 7.36 -18.97
N HIS A 119 4.69 8.36 -19.84
CA HIS A 119 4.41 9.75 -19.46
C HIS A 119 2.94 10.05 -19.09
N GLN A 120 2.00 9.16 -19.43
CA GLN A 120 0.55 9.38 -19.34
C GLN A 120 -0.13 8.41 -18.37
N GLU A 121 0.34 7.16 -18.31
CA GLU A 121 -0.24 6.14 -17.44
C GLU A 121 0.83 5.25 -16.81
N ALA A 122 0.46 4.62 -15.70
CA ALA A 122 1.14 3.46 -15.16
C ALA A 122 0.17 2.29 -14.95
N LYS A 123 0.68 1.07 -15.09
CA LYS A 123 -0.02 -0.17 -14.79
C LYS A 123 0.81 -0.97 -13.80
N ALA A 124 0.21 -1.33 -12.67
CA ALA A 124 0.83 -2.13 -11.64
C ALA A 124 0.12 -3.48 -11.53
N ASP A 125 0.79 -4.56 -11.93
CA ASP A 125 0.31 -5.92 -11.72
C ASP A 125 0.92 -6.47 -10.43
N PHE A 126 0.09 -6.80 -9.45
CA PHE A 126 0.47 -7.41 -8.18
C PHE A 126 0.53 -8.92 -8.38
N ILE A 127 1.72 -9.52 -8.29
CA ILE A 127 1.96 -10.91 -8.70
C ILE A 127 2.23 -11.76 -7.47
N ALA A 128 1.35 -12.71 -7.17
CA ALA A 128 1.57 -13.69 -6.11
C ALA A 128 2.36 -14.90 -6.60
N ILE A 129 3.20 -15.45 -5.72
CA ILE A 129 3.93 -16.70 -5.91
C ILE A 129 3.32 -17.79 -5.02
N SER A 130 3.07 -18.98 -5.57
CA SER A 130 2.34 -20.05 -4.87
C SER A 130 3.12 -20.65 -3.68
N ASN A 131 4.45 -20.69 -3.75
CA ASN A 131 5.29 -21.11 -2.63
C ASN A 131 6.71 -20.56 -2.75
N VAL A 132 7.40 -20.50 -1.61
CA VAL A 132 8.80 -20.05 -1.48
C VAL A 132 9.71 -21.14 -0.91
N VAL A 133 9.20 -22.37 -0.83
CA VAL A 133 9.87 -23.52 -0.19
C VAL A 133 10.52 -24.42 -1.24
N THR A 134 9.86 -24.59 -2.38
CA THR A 134 10.33 -25.45 -3.48
C THR A 134 10.64 -24.62 -4.71
N ARG A 135 11.29 -25.25 -5.70
CA ARG A 135 11.59 -24.62 -6.99
C ARG A 135 10.44 -24.71 -7.99
N GLU A 136 9.43 -25.53 -7.68
CA GLU A 136 8.22 -25.69 -8.48
C GLU A 136 7.17 -24.76 -7.91
N TYR A 137 6.99 -23.61 -8.54
CA TYR A 137 6.00 -22.62 -8.13
C TYR A 137 5.29 -22.04 -9.35
N GLU A 138 4.12 -21.46 -9.09
CA GLU A 138 3.35 -20.74 -10.07
C GLU A 138 3.29 -19.27 -9.66
N SER A 139 3.25 -18.39 -10.66
CA SER A 139 2.99 -16.96 -10.47
C SER A 139 1.63 -16.61 -11.05
N ARG A 140 0.85 -15.80 -10.34
CA ARG A 140 -0.44 -15.29 -10.84
C ARG A 140 -0.62 -13.82 -10.48
N ILE A 141 -1.25 -13.06 -11.36
CA ILE A 141 -1.70 -11.71 -11.02
C ILE A 141 -2.89 -11.85 -10.06
N VAL A 142 -2.78 -11.23 -8.89
CA VAL A 142 -3.86 -11.20 -7.89
C VAL A 142 -4.65 -9.90 -7.94
N HIS A 143 -4.05 -8.84 -8.46
CA HIS A 143 -4.65 -7.53 -8.61
C HIS A 143 -3.93 -6.72 -9.67
N THR A 144 -4.63 -5.78 -10.29
CA THR A 144 -4.04 -4.82 -11.25
C THR A 144 -4.59 -3.44 -10.92
N GLU A 145 -3.68 -2.48 -10.74
CA GLU A 145 -4.00 -1.06 -10.67
C GLU A 145 -3.62 -0.37 -11.99
N ARG A 146 -4.44 0.61 -12.39
CA ARG A 146 -4.09 1.56 -13.44
C ARG A 146 -4.07 2.95 -12.84
N ILE A 147 -3.04 3.71 -13.17
CA ILE A 147 -2.80 5.04 -12.63
C ILE A 147 -2.75 6.00 -13.82
N ASP A 148 -3.59 7.02 -13.81
CA ASP A 148 -3.62 8.09 -14.81
C ASP A 148 -2.79 9.30 -14.35
N ASN A 149 -2.14 9.96 -15.30
CA ASN A 149 -1.45 11.24 -15.11
C ASN A 149 -1.87 12.30 -16.14
N SER A 150 -3.06 12.18 -16.72
CA SER A 150 -3.44 13.02 -17.87
C SER A 150 -3.66 14.49 -17.51
N ASP A 151 -3.96 14.80 -16.25
CA ASP A 151 -4.16 16.16 -15.73
C ASP A 151 -3.01 16.67 -14.84
N GLY A 152 -1.89 15.95 -14.78
CA GLY A 152 -0.74 16.29 -13.92
C GLY A 152 -0.94 15.92 -12.45
N ALA A 153 -1.93 15.09 -12.12
CA ALA A 153 -2.08 14.45 -10.82
C ALA A 153 -2.20 12.94 -10.99
N LEU A 154 -1.41 12.16 -10.23
CA LEU A 154 -1.55 10.71 -10.22
C LEU A 154 -2.81 10.27 -9.48
N ARG A 155 -3.64 9.46 -10.13
CA ARG A 155 -4.85 8.87 -9.54
C ARG A 155 -5.07 7.45 -10.03
N TYR A 156 -5.58 6.60 -9.15
CA TYR A 156 -6.12 5.30 -9.56
C TYR A 156 -7.39 5.47 -10.40
N LEU A 157 -7.57 4.58 -11.38
CA LEU A 157 -8.71 4.57 -12.33
C LEU A 157 -9.86 3.66 -11.89
#